data_AF-A0A520YGN2-F1
#
_entry.id   AF-A0A520YGN2-F1
#
_cell.length_a   1.000
_cell.length_b   1.000
_cell.length_c   1.000
_cell.angle_alpha   90.00
_cell.angle_beta   90.00
_cell.angle_gamma   90.00
#
_symmetry.space_group_name_H-M   'P 1'
#
loop_
_entity.id
_entity.type
_entity.pdbx_description
1 polymer ?
#
loop_
_entity_poly.entity_id
_entity_poly.type
_entity_poly.pdbx_seq_one_letter_code
_entity_poly.pdbx_strand_id
1 'polypeptide(L)' 'MAYKKIVLQAFGGPEQLKVVEEPELPEPAAGEVRVKVLAAGTGFTDTIVRQGQY' A
#
# COMPACT_ATOMS: atom_id res chain seq x y z
N MET A 1 -2.49 -16.91 -5.91
CA MET A 1 -3.74 -16.38 -5.33
C MET A 1 -3.66 -14.88 -5.43
N ALA A 2 -4.67 -14.25 -6.02
CA ALA A 2 -4.65 -12.80 -6.18
C ALA A 2 -4.68 -12.09 -4.82
N TYR A 3 -3.97 -10.98 -4.69
CA TYR A 3 -3.96 -10.16 -3.48
C TYR A 3 -4.27 -8.70 -3.79
N LYS A 4 -4.84 -7.99 -2.82
CA LYS A 4 -5.22 -6.58 -2.96
C LYS A 4 -4.21 -5.71 -2.23
N LYS A 5 -3.86 -4.58 -2.85
CA LYS A 5 -3.05 -3.52 -2.25
C LYS A 5 -3.65 -2.15 -2.56
N ILE A 6 -3.30 -1.16 -1.75
CA ILE A 6 -3.59 0.24 -2.03
C ILE A 6 -2.37 0.85 -2.72
N VAL A 7 -2.58 1.49 -3.86
CA VAL A 7 -1.56 2.22 -4.62
C VAL A 7 -1.95 3.68 -4.70
N LEU A 8 -1.01 4.56 -4.40
CA LEU A 8 -1.12 5.98 -4.70
C LEU A 8 -0.70 6.22 -6.15
N GLN A 9 -1.64 6.59 -7.02
CA GLN A 9 -1.34 6.79 -8.45
C GLN A 9 -0.68 8.15 -8.75
N ALA A 10 -1.01 9.17 -7.95
CA ALA A 10 -0.41 10.50 -7.99
C ALA A 10 -0.60 11.19 -6.63
N PHE A 11 0.17 12.24 -6.35
CA PHE A 11 -0.12 13.09 -5.19
C PHE A 11 -1.43 13.85 -5.40
N GLY A 12 -2.19 14.10 -4.33
CA GLY A 12 -3.44 14.88 -4.44
C GLY A 12 -4.47 14.57 -3.37
N GLY A 13 -5.74 14.43 -3.79
CA GLY A 13 -6.88 14.09 -2.95
C GLY A 13 -7.05 12.56 -2.75
N PRO A 14 -7.98 12.14 -1.87
CA PRO A 14 -8.13 10.73 -1.49
C PRO A 14 -8.49 9.84 -2.69
N GLU A 15 -9.03 10.41 -3.77
CA GLU A 15 -9.33 9.75 -5.02
C GLU A 15 -8.10 9.11 -5.71
N GLN A 16 -6.89 9.54 -5.35
CA GLN A 16 -5.64 8.98 -5.87
C GLN A 16 -5.27 7.62 -5.25
N LEU A 17 -5.91 7.22 -4.14
CA LEU A 17 -5.75 5.89 -3.56
C LEU A 17 -6.62 4.89 -4.31
N LYS A 18 -5.97 3.94 -4.99
CA LYS A 18 -6.66 2.87 -5.74
C LYS A 18 -6.41 1.51 -5.12
N VAL A 19 -7.47 0.70 -5.05
CA VAL A 19 -7.33 -0.73 -4.82
C VAL A 19 -6.85 -1.36 -6.12
N VAL A 20 -5.70 -2.04 -6.06
CA VAL A 20 -5.15 -2.81 -7.17
C VAL A 20 -5.15 -4.28 -6.77
N GLU A 21 -5.61 -5.13 -7.67
CA GLU A 21 -5.52 -6.58 -7.54
C GLU A 21 -4.32 -7.08 -8.33
N GLU A 22 -3.47 -7.84 -7.67
CA GLU A 22 -2.25 -8.42 -8.22
C GLU A 22 -2.40 -9.93 -8.29
N PRO A 23 -1.95 -10.60 -9.35
CA PRO A 23 -2.19 -12.03 -9.55
C PRO A 23 -1.40 -12.92 -8.57
N GLU A 24 -0.22 -12.45 -8.13
CA GLU A 24 0.75 -13.23 -7.38
C GLU A 24 1.40 -12.41 -6.26
N LEU A 25 1.67 -13.06 -5.12
CA LEU A 25 2.37 -12.43 -4.00
C LEU A 25 3.88 -12.36 -4.27
N PRO A 26 4.57 -11.26 -3.92
CA PRO A 26 6.01 -11.17 -4.06
C PRO A 26 6.74 -12.15 -3.14
N GLU A 27 7.77 -12.84 -3.65
CA GLU A 27 8.63 -13.74 -2.88
C GLU A 27 9.63 -12.95 -2.03
N PRO A 28 9.77 -13.27 -0.73
CA PRO A 28 10.74 -12.59 0.14
C PRO A 28 12.18 -12.93 -0.27
N ALA A 29 13.07 -11.94 -0.27
CA ALA A 29 14.50 -12.12 -0.47
C ALA A 29 15.18 -12.67 0.80
N ALA A 30 16.50 -12.91 0.71
CA ALA A 30 17.28 -13.36 1.86
C ALA A 30 17.23 -12.32 2.99
N GLY A 31 16.77 -12.75 4.17
CA GLY A 31 16.58 -11.88 5.34
C GLY A 31 15.21 -11.21 5.43
N GLU A 32 14.33 -11.40 4.45
CA GLU A 32 12.96 -10.91 4.47
C GLU A 32 11.97 -11.98 4.94
N VAL A 33 10.80 -11.55 5.41
CA VAL A 33 9.70 -12.44 5.77
C VAL A 33 8.40 -11.96 5.13
N ARG A 34 7.51 -12.90 4.80
CA ARG A 34 6.18 -12.60 4.29
C ARG A 34 5.17 -12.59 5.43
N VAL A 35 4.40 -11.51 5.53
CA VAL A 35 3.37 -11.34 6.57
C VAL A 35 1.98 -11.28 5.95
N LYS A 36 1.04 -12.04 6.51
CA LYS A 36 -0.39 -11.88 6.20
C LYS A 36 -0.94 -10.71 7.00
N VAL A 37 -1.14 -9.57 6.34
CA VAL A 37 -1.71 -8.36 6.97
C VAL A 37 -3.18 -8.63 7.34
N LEU A 38 -3.50 -8.60 8.64
CA LEU A 38 -4.87 -8.71 9.14
C LEU A 38 -5.53 -7.34 9.32
N ALA A 39 -4.73 -6.32 9.65
CA ALA A 39 -5.12 -4.93 9.77
C ALA A 39 -3.90 -4.03 9.48
N ALA A 40 -4.15 -2.83 8.98
CA ALA A 40 -3.16 -1.78 8.82
C ALA A 40 -3.64 -0.53 9.59
N GLY A 41 -2.78 0.01 10.44
CA GLY A 41 -3.07 1.28 11.11
C GLY A 41 -3.01 2.43 10.11
N THR A 42 -3.85 3.43 10.30
CA THR A 42 -3.83 4.69 9.54
C THR A 42 -3.57 5.86 10.48
N GLY A 43 -2.86 6.87 9.99
CA GLY A 43 -2.47 8.04 10.76
C GLY A 43 -2.48 9.32 9.93
N PHE A 44 -2.37 10.47 10.61
CA PHE A 44 -2.36 11.77 9.94
C PHE A 44 -1.20 11.89 8.94
N THR A 45 -0.04 11.31 9.23
CA THR A 45 1.12 11.29 8.35
C THR A 45 0.83 10.67 6.98
N ASP A 46 -0.07 9.69 6.89
CA ASP A 46 -0.47 9.09 5.60
C ASP A 46 -1.09 10.15 4.68
N THR A 47 -1.80 11.13 5.25
CA THR A 47 -2.39 12.23 4.48
C THR A 47 -1.34 13.20 3.95
N ILE A 48 -0.30 13.48 4.74
CA ILE A 48 0.83 14.34 4.37
C ILE A 48 1.61 13.71 3.21
N VAL A 49 1.97 12.42 3.35
CA VAL A 49 2.66 11.65 2.30
C VAL A 49 1.82 11.60 1.02
N ARG A 50 0.51 11.30 1.14
CA ARG A 50 -0.42 11.23 0.00
C ARG A 50 -0.56 12.55 -0.74
N GLN A 51 -0.47 13.68 -0.04
CA GLN A 51 -0.51 15.02 -0.62
C GLN A 51 0.84 15.45 -1.22
N GLY A 52 1.91 14.66 -1.07
CA GLY A 52 3.25 15.00 -1.55
C GLY A 52 3.94 16.06 -0.70
N GLN A 53 3.66 16.09 0.60
CA GLN A 53 4.14 17.10 1.55
C GLN A 53 5.14 16.55 2.58
N TYR A 54 5.72 15.37 2.33
CA TYR A 54 6.72 14.73 3.19
C TYR A 54 8.11 14.80 2.56
#